data_AF-A0A1E5G7T3-F1
#
_entry.id   AF-A0A1E5G7T3-F1
#
_cell.length_a   1.000
_cell.length_b   1.000
_cell.length_c   1.000
_cell.angle_alpha   90.00
_cell.angle_beta   90.00
_cell.angle_gamma   90.00
#
_symmetry.space_group_name_H-M   'P 1'
#
loop_
_entity.id
_entity.type
_entity.pdbx_description
1 polymer ?
#
loop_
_entity_poly.entity_id
_entity_poly.type
_entity_poly.pdbx_seq_one_letter_code
_entity_poly.pdbx_strand_id
1 'polypeptide(L)'
;MIIVKGNNPRKIEKIWDLVKREHTGKKVAVIGYSGEIPYNFIRAKQMPAYETITKQNTLNDLTRFLNETKNRFEAVILYLDCEMHMIDSIKELIKPYQEKFILTVYDEKEPIQVVDER
;
A
#
# COMPACT_ATOMS: atom_id res chain seq x y z
N MET A 1 -5.31 4.51 -8.76
CA MET A 1 -4.34 4.06 -7.72
C MET A 1 -3.38 5.21 -7.44
N ILE A 2 -2.93 5.39 -6.20
CA ILE A 2 -1.92 6.40 -5.86
C ILE A 2 -0.57 5.71 -5.67
N ILE A 3 0.48 6.18 -6.34
CA ILE A 3 1.85 5.68 -6.15
C ILE A 3 2.65 6.73 -5.38
N VAL A 4 3.29 6.30 -4.30
CA VAL A 4 4.19 7.12 -3.48
C VAL A 4 5.60 6.59 -3.64
N LYS A 5 6.43 7.31 -4.40
CA LYS A 5 7.86 7.01 -4.54
C LYS A 5 8.64 7.65 -3.40
N GLY A 6 9.83 7.13 -3.05
CA GLY A 6 10.78 7.79 -2.16
C GLY A 6 11.43 6.90 -1.09
N ASN A 7 12.19 7.52 -0.17
CA ASN A 7 12.80 6.84 0.97
C ASN A 7 11.82 6.65 2.15
N ASN A 8 12.13 5.71 3.06
CA ASN A 8 11.22 5.26 4.11
C ASN A 8 10.60 6.37 4.99
N PRO A 9 11.36 7.26 5.65
CA PRO A 9 10.77 8.24 6.55
C PRO A 9 9.80 9.20 5.84
N ARG A 10 10.11 9.59 4.60
CA ARG A 10 9.28 10.56 3.86
C ARG A 10 8.03 9.90 3.24
N LYS A 11 8.11 8.64 2.81
CA LYS A 11 6.93 7.88 2.34
C LYS A 11 5.89 7.74 3.44
N ILE A 12 6.34 7.46 4.66
CA ILE A 12 5.47 7.32 5.84
C ILE A 12 4.64 8.58 6.06
N GLU A 13 5.29 9.75 6.09
CA GLU A 13 4.61 11.04 6.28
C GLU A 13 3.59 11.29 5.17
N LYS A 14 3.99 11.04 3.91
CA LYS A 14 3.12 11.25 2.75
C LYS A 14 1.89 10.34 2.77
N ILE A 15 2.05 9.06 3.14
CA ILE A 15 0.93 8.12 3.30
C ILE A 15 -0.01 8.61 4.41
N TRP A 16 0.55 9.05 5.55
CA TRP A 16 -0.27 9.59 6.65
C TRP A 16 -1.09 10.80 6.22
N ASP A 17 -0.50 11.72 5.45
CA ASP A 17 -1.21 12.87 4.92
C ASP A 17 -2.34 12.46 3.96
N LEU A 18 -2.10 11.48 3.09
CA LEU A 18 -3.12 10.96 2.17
C LEU A 18 -4.26 10.29 2.93
N VAL A 19 -3.95 9.45 3.91
CA VAL A 19 -4.95 8.77 4.75
C VAL A 19 -5.79 9.78 5.53
N LYS A 20 -5.16 10.80 6.14
CA LYS A 20 -5.89 11.85 6.87
C LYS A 20 -6.79 12.67 5.93
N ARG A 21 -6.34 13.01 4.73
CA ARG A 21 -7.12 13.82 3.78
C ARG A 21 -8.29 13.05 3.17
N GLU A 22 -8.06 11.82 2.73
CA GLU A 22 -9.03 11.08 1.90
C GLU A 22 -9.78 9.95 2.61
N HIS A 23 -9.27 9.53 3.78
CA HIS A 23 -9.69 8.31 4.45
C HIS A 23 -9.97 8.46 5.95
N THR A 24 -10.14 9.69 6.45
CA THR A 24 -10.58 9.90 7.83
C THR A 24 -11.93 9.21 8.08
N GLY A 25 -11.96 8.30 9.07
CA GLY A 25 -13.14 7.50 9.42
C GLY A 25 -13.35 6.22 8.60
N LYS A 26 -12.49 5.95 7.62
CA LYS A 26 -12.57 4.75 6.76
C LYS A 26 -11.77 3.59 7.30
N LYS A 27 -12.17 2.36 6.98
CA LYS A 27 -11.39 1.14 7.27
C LYS A 27 -10.23 1.02 6.28
N VAL A 28 -9.01 1.33 6.72
CA VAL A 28 -7.80 1.26 5.88
C VAL A 28 -6.88 0.15 6.35
N ALA A 29 -6.50 -0.78 5.47
CA ALA A 29 -5.49 -1.79 5.79
C ALA A 29 -4.10 -1.34 5.34
N VAL A 30 -3.06 -1.74 6.06
CA VAL A 30 -1.67 -1.68 5.61
C VAL A 30 -1.19 -3.10 5.39
N ILE A 31 -0.62 -3.39 4.23
CA ILE A 31 -0.02 -4.67 3.92
C ILE A 31 1.39 -4.45 3.39
N GLY A 32 2.33 -5.27 3.85
CA GLY A 32 3.74 -5.11 3.50
C GLY A 32 4.52 -6.40 3.70
N TYR A 33 5.82 -6.30 3.40
CA TYR A 33 6.75 -7.38 3.69
C TYR A 33 6.97 -7.53 5.20
N SER A 34 7.27 -8.75 5.63
CA SER A 34 7.55 -9.07 7.03
C SER A 34 8.70 -8.22 7.59
N GLY A 35 8.42 -7.45 8.65
CA GLY A 35 9.39 -6.57 9.31
C GLY A 35 9.62 -5.23 8.59
N GLU A 36 8.97 -4.98 7.46
CA GLU A 36 9.17 -3.76 6.68
C GLU A 36 8.07 -2.72 6.91
N ILE A 37 6.94 -3.09 7.54
CA ILE A 37 5.90 -2.13 7.88
C ILE A 37 6.40 -1.22 9.02
N PRO A 38 6.40 0.11 8.83
CA PRO A 38 6.82 1.04 9.86
C PRO A 38 5.98 0.93 11.14
N TYR A 39 6.67 0.93 12.30
CA TYR A 39 6.06 0.68 13.61
C TYR A 39 4.90 1.62 13.96
N ASN A 40 4.92 2.84 13.45
CA ASN A 40 3.85 3.82 13.66
C ASN A 40 2.54 3.41 12.96
N PHE A 41 2.58 2.70 11.83
CA PHE A 41 1.38 2.11 11.22
C PHE A 41 0.84 0.96 12.07
N ILE A 42 1.73 0.11 12.60
CA ILE A 42 1.35 -1.04 13.45
C ILE A 42 0.62 -0.57 14.71
N ARG A 43 1.05 0.54 15.32
CA ARG A 43 0.40 1.10 16.52
C ARG A 43 -0.91 1.86 16.25
N ALA A 44 -1.18 2.23 15.01
CA ALA A 44 -2.41 2.93 14.67
C ALA A 44 -3.59 1.95 14.73
N LYS A 45 -4.35 1.95 15.83
CA LYS A 45 -5.52 1.07 16.01
C LYS A 45 -6.58 1.18 14.89
N GLN A 46 -6.56 2.28 14.13
CA GLN A 46 -7.48 2.52 13.02
C GLN A 46 -7.04 1.81 11.72
N MET A 47 -5.82 1.29 11.65
CA MET A 47 -5.23 0.71 10.45
C MET A 47 -4.61 -0.66 10.77
N PRO A 48 -5.35 -1.77 10.58
CA PRO A 48 -4.75 -3.10 10.76
C PRO A 48 -3.58 -3.30 9.79
N ALA A 49 -2.43 -3.69 10.35
CA ALA A 49 -1.20 -3.99 9.61
C ALA A 49 -1.05 -5.50 9.39
N TYR A 50 -0.78 -5.90 8.16
CA TYR A 50 -0.62 -7.27 7.72
C TYR A 50 0.75 -7.48 7.09
N GLU A 51 1.60 -8.20 7.79
CA GLU A 51 2.96 -8.55 7.35
C GLU A 51 2.98 -9.91 6.64
N THR A 52 2.07 -10.10 5.68
CA THR A 52 1.78 -11.41 5.08
C THR A 52 2.41 -11.61 3.70
N ILE A 53 3.13 -10.61 3.18
CA ILE A 53 3.71 -10.65 1.83
C ILE A 53 5.17 -11.07 1.89
N THR A 54 5.58 -11.95 0.96
CA THR A 54 6.98 -12.33 0.76
C THR A 54 7.51 -11.78 -0.56
N LYS A 55 8.78 -11.32 -0.59
CA LYS A 55 9.39 -10.74 -1.81
C LYS A 55 9.40 -11.69 -3.01
N GLN A 56 9.52 -12.99 -2.76
CA GLN A 56 9.57 -14.02 -3.80
C GLN A 56 8.19 -14.31 -4.41
N ASN A 57 7.10 -14.07 -3.68
CA ASN A 57 5.74 -14.40 -4.09
C ASN A 57 4.78 -13.20 -4.00
N THR A 58 5.29 -11.97 -4.12
CA THR A 58 4.56 -10.73 -3.88
C THR A 58 3.16 -10.70 -4.50
N LEU A 59 3.04 -11.04 -5.79
CA LEU A 59 1.77 -11.01 -6.50
C LEU A 59 0.80 -12.11 -6.03
N ASN A 60 1.29 -13.31 -5.74
CA ASN A 60 0.47 -14.42 -5.26
C ASN A 60 -0.04 -14.16 -3.84
N ASP A 61 0.85 -13.70 -2.95
CA ASP A 61 0.49 -13.33 -1.59
C ASP A 61 -0.50 -12.16 -1.56
N LEU A 62 -0.30 -11.15 -2.42
CA LEU A 62 -1.22 -10.04 -2.57
C LEU A 62 -2.58 -10.51 -3.08
N THR A 63 -2.62 -11.35 -4.11
CA THR A 63 -3.88 -11.91 -4.65
C THR A 63 -4.65 -12.65 -3.57
N ARG A 64 -3.98 -13.52 -2.80
CA ARG A 64 -4.59 -14.25 -1.69
C ARG A 64 -5.17 -13.29 -0.66
N PHE A 65 -4.39 -12.31 -0.22
CA PHE A 65 -4.84 -11.33 0.75
C PHE A 65 -6.09 -10.57 0.28
N LEU A 66 -6.10 -10.07 -0.95
CA LEU A 66 -7.23 -9.30 -1.48
C LEU A 66 -8.49 -10.16 -1.64
N ASN A 67 -8.34 -11.44 -1.97
CA ASN A 67 -9.46 -12.38 -2.02
C ASN A 67 -10.05 -12.66 -0.63
N GLU A 68 -9.20 -12.86 0.37
CA GLU A 68 -9.63 -13.12 1.76
C GLU A 68 -10.25 -11.90 2.43
N THR A 69 -9.81 -10.70 2.03
CA THR A 69 -10.20 -9.43 2.64
C THR A 69 -11.14 -8.58 1.79
N LYS A 70 -11.64 -9.14 0.70
CA LYS A 70 -12.56 -8.48 -0.23
C LYS A 70 -13.71 -7.78 0.51
N ASN A 71 -13.93 -6.50 0.18
CA ASN A 71 -14.98 -5.64 0.76
C ASN A 71 -14.85 -5.37 2.29
N ARG A 72 -13.73 -5.74 2.93
CA ARG A 72 -13.51 -5.44 4.36
C ARG A 72 -12.95 -4.05 4.61
N PHE A 73 -12.30 -3.49 3.59
CA PHE A 73 -11.60 -2.22 3.66
C PHE A 73 -12.12 -1.28 2.57
N GLU A 74 -12.02 0.01 2.82
CA GLU A 74 -12.29 1.04 1.80
C GLU A 74 -11.01 1.47 1.08
N ALA A 75 -9.86 1.25 1.73
CA ALA A 75 -8.55 1.47 1.15
C ALA A 75 -7.52 0.47 1.66
N VAL A 76 -6.52 0.21 0.82
CA VAL A 76 -5.41 -0.68 1.12
C VAL A 76 -4.11 0.03 0.77
N ILE A 77 -3.20 0.11 1.74
CA ILE A 77 -1.84 0.60 1.54
C ILE A 77 -0.94 -0.60 1.32
N LEU A 78 -0.40 -0.70 0.11
CA LEU A 78 0.63 -1.65 -0.28
C LEU A 78 1.99 -1.04 0.06
N TYR A 79 2.48 -1.29 1.27
CA TYR A 79 3.84 -0.95 1.71
C TYR A 79 4.84 -1.99 1.19
N LEU A 80 4.94 -2.05 -0.13
CA LEU A 80 5.76 -3.00 -0.86
C LEU A 80 6.77 -2.15 -1.61
N ASP A 81 7.98 -1.97 -1.11
CA ASP A 81 9.05 -1.27 -1.82
C ASP A 81 9.48 -2.06 -3.06
N CYS A 82 8.60 -2.07 -4.05
CA CYS A 82 8.66 -2.91 -5.22
C CYS A 82 9.43 -2.20 -6.33
N GLU A 83 10.14 -2.97 -7.13
CA GLU A 83 10.74 -2.47 -8.36
C GLU A 83 9.69 -1.91 -9.32
N MET A 84 10.10 -0.97 -10.18
CA MET A 84 9.19 -0.30 -11.13
C MET A 84 8.43 -1.28 -12.03
N HIS A 85 9.06 -2.38 -12.44
CA HIS A 85 8.43 -3.37 -13.32
C HIS A 85 7.24 -4.08 -12.66
N MET A 86 7.18 -4.15 -11.33
CA MET A 86 6.06 -4.77 -10.60
C MET A 86 4.82 -3.88 -10.54
N ILE A 87 4.96 -2.57 -10.78
CA ILE A 87 3.86 -1.61 -10.70
C ILE A 87 2.72 -1.99 -11.64
N ASP A 88 3.04 -2.35 -12.89
CA ASP A 88 2.02 -2.69 -13.89
C ASP A 88 1.33 -4.01 -13.58
N SER A 89 2.06 -4.99 -13.06
CA SER A 89 1.47 -6.26 -12.59
C SER A 89 0.52 -6.02 -11.41
N ILE A 90 0.91 -5.18 -10.45
CA ILE A 90 0.05 -4.80 -9.32
C ILE A 90 -1.20 -4.07 -9.82
N LYS A 91 -1.07 -3.13 -10.77
CA LYS A 91 -2.21 -2.42 -11.37
C LYS A 91 -3.24 -3.35 -11.97
N GLU A 92 -2.81 -4.29 -12.80
CA GLU A 92 -3.73 -5.24 -13.43
C GLU A 92 -4.36 -6.18 -12.39
N LEU A 93 -3.61 -6.59 -11.37
CA LEU A 93 -4.09 -7.42 -10.26
C LEU A 93 -5.17 -6.71 -9.44
N ILE A 94 -5.01 -5.41 -9.13
CA ILE A 94 -5.95 -4.67 -8.27
C ILE A 94 -7.17 -4.12 -9.02
N LYS A 95 -7.15 -4.12 -10.36
CA LYS A 95 -8.22 -3.60 -11.21
C LYS A 95 -9.65 -4.13 -10.91
N PRO A 96 -9.87 -5.41 -10.54
CA PRO A 96 -11.22 -5.91 -10.23
C PRO A 96 -11.70 -5.55 -8.82
N TYR A 97 -10.89 -4.88 -8.00
CA TYR A 97 -11.20 -4.52 -6.62
C TYR A 97 -11.71 -3.07 -6.54
N GLN A 98 -12.66 -2.81 -5.64
CA GLN A 98 -13.29 -1.48 -5.50
C GLN A 98 -12.53 -0.58 -4.52
N GLU A 99 -11.66 -1.17 -3.71
CA GLU A 99 -10.83 -0.52 -2.72
C GLU A 99 -9.90 0.52 -3.37
N LYS A 100 -9.67 1.64 -2.68
CA LYS A 100 -8.64 2.59 -3.08
C LYS A 100 -7.26 2.04 -2.70
N PHE A 101 -6.33 2.00 -3.65
CA PHE A 101 -4.98 1.50 -3.41
C PHE A 101 -3.94 2.62 -3.35
N ILE A 102 -3.07 2.54 -2.35
CA ILE A 102 -1.86 3.36 -2.22
C ILE A 102 -0.66 2.41 -2.28
N LEU A 103 0.20 2.53 -3.29
CA LEU A 103 1.39 1.70 -3.45
C LEU A 103 2.65 2.50 -3.14
N THR A 104 3.51 1.98 -2.27
CA THR A 104 4.85 2.52 -2.08
C THR A 104 5.82 1.97 -3.11
N VAL A 105 6.78 2.78 -3.54
CA VAL A 105 7.85 2.34 -4.43
C VAL A 105 9.15 2.94 -3.89
N TYR A 106 10.19 2.14 -3.78
CA TYR A 106 11.49 2.67 -3.38
C TYR A 106 12.07 3.54 -4.50
N ASP A 107 12.49 4.75 -4.14
CA ASP A 107 13.21 5.68 -5.01
C ASP A 107 14.17 6.49 -4.14
N GLU A 108 15.43 6.62 -4.57
CA GLU A 108 16.45 7.39 -3.84
C GLU A 108 16.19 8.90 -3.89
N LYS A 109 15.39 9.35 -4.87
CA LYS A 109 15.04 10.76 -5.06
C LYS A 109 13.88 11.19 -4.14
N GLU A 110 13.56 12.48 -4.17
CA GLU A 110 12.46 13.05 -3.39
C GLU A 110 11.14 12.32 -3.64
N PRO A 111 10.23 12.26 -2.64
CA PRO A 111 9.01 11.51 -2.79
C PRO A 111 8.09 12.13 -3.84
N ILE A 112 7.92 11.44 -4.97
CA ILE A 112 7.00 11.85 -6.03
C ILE A 112 5.69 11.11 -5.83
N GLN A 113 4.62 11.87 -5.64
CA GLN A 113 3.26 11.35 -5.76
C GLN A 113 2.91 11.26 -7.24
N VAL A 114 2.70 10.04 -7.74
CA VAL A 114 2.15 9.81 -9.07
C VAL A 114 0.73 9.32 -8.87
N VAL A 115 -0.24 10.19 -9.20
CA VAL A 115 -1.65 9.81 -9.24
C VAL A 115 -1.89 9.18 -10.60
N ASP A 116 -2.17 7.87 -10.62
CA ASP A 116 -2.63 7.22 -11.83
C ASP A 116 -4.15 7.43 -11.88
N GLU A 117 -4.56 8.45 -12.64
CA GLU A 117 -5.94 8.73 -13.01
C GLU A 117 -6.33 7.75 -14.13
N ARG A 118 -6.99 6.67 -13.74
CA ARG A 118 -7.84 5.86 -14.63
C ARG A 118 -9.26 5.93 -14.13
#